data_AF-A0A428WV48-F1
#
_entry.id   AF-A0A428WV48-F1
#
_cell.length_a   1.000
_cell.length_b   1.000
_cell.length_c   1.000
_cell.angle_alpha   90.00
_cell.angle_beta   90.00
_cell.angle_gamma   90.00
#
_symmetry.space_group_name_H-M   'P 1'
#
loop_
_entity.id
_entity.type
_entity.pdbx_description
1 polymer ?
#
loop_
_entity_poly.entity_id
_entity_poly.type
_entity_poly.pdbx_seq_one_letter_code
_entity_poly.pdbx_strand_id
1 'polypeptide(L)'
;MADEWRTAWISALDELEADVETVERMITEEHRNQELPAATPWAPPPGLGPIPLDLRPRADCILARQLEAARAAAMAITANRRQTAFAARVEVGTAGKGVPTYIDCAI
;
A
#
# COMPACT_ATOMS: atom_id res chain seq x y z
N MET A 1 -19.45 31.37 7.42
CA MET A 1 -20.32 30.20 7.23
C MET A 1 -19.99 29.39 5.97
N ALA A 2 -20.36 29.83 4.75
CA ALA A 2 -20.08 29.04 3.53
C ALA A 2 -18.59 28.89 3.24
N ASP A 3 -17.81 29.93 3.54
CA ASP A 3 -16.36 29.93 3.35
C ASP A 3 -15.63 29.05 4.38
N GLU A 4 -16.02 29.12 5.66
CA GLU A 4 -15.47 28.25 6.74
C GLU A 4 -15.71 26.77 6.45
N TRP A 5 -16.88 26.42 5.93
CA TRP A 5 -17.21 25.06 5.54
C TRP A 5 -16.42 24.61 4.30
N ARG A 6 -16.19 25.50 3.34
CA ARG A 6 -15.29 25.23 2.20
C ARG A 6 -13.86 25.02 2.68
N THR A 7 -13.37 25.84 3.61
CA THR A 7 -12.04 25.68 4.22
C THR A 7 -11.92 24.36 4.97
N ALA A 8 -12.96 23.94 5.69
CA ALA A 8 -12.99 22.63 6.34
C ALA A 8 -12.88 21.47 5.33
N TRP A 9 -13.58 21.57 4.19
CA TRP A 9 -13.44 20.61 3.09
C TRP A 9 -12.03 20.59 2.49
N ILE A 10 -11.41 21.76 2.31
CA ILE A 10 -10.04 21.84 1.79
C ILE A 10 -9.08 21.17 2.76
N SER A 11 -9.15 21.50 4.06
CA SER A 11 -8.30 20.90 5.09
C SER A 11 -8.47 19.37 5.14
N ALA A 12 -9.71 18.88 5.08
CA ALA A 12 -9.98 17.44 5.09
C ALA A 12 -9.42 16.74 3.84
N LEU A 13 -9.48 17.38 2.66
CA LEU A 13 -8.89 16.84 1.43
C LEU A 13 -7.36 16.93 1.44
N ASP A 14 -6.77 17.96 2.04
CA ASP A 14 -5.32 18.10 2.20
C ASP A 14 -4.75 16.98 3.09
N GLU A 15 -5.41 16.70 4.23
CA GLU A 15 -5.04 15.58 5.11
C GLU A 15 -5.14 14.24 4.37
N LEU A 16 -6.25 14.01 3.65
CA LEU A 16 -6.44 12.77 2.88
C LEU A 16 -5.38 12.59 1.78
N GLU A 17 -4.97 13.68 1.14
CA GLU A 17 -3.94 13.66 0.10
C GLU A 17 -2.55 13.34 0.68
N ALA A 18 -2.22 13.89 1.85
CA ALA A 18 -0.96 13.59 2.56
C ALA A 18 -0.89 12.12 3.02
N ASP A 19 -2.02 11.56 3.47
CA ASP A 19 -2.11 10.15 3.85
C ASP A 19 -1.89 9.24 2.62
N VAL A 20 -2.51 9.58 1.47
CA VAL A 20 -2.34 8.83 0.22
C VAL A 20 -0.90 8.88 -0.27
N GLU A 21 -0.26 10.04 -0.26
CA GLU A 21 1.15 10.17 -0.63
C GLU A 21 2.06 9.33 0.27
N THR A 22 1.76 9.30 1.58
CA THR A 22 2.51 8.46 2.53
C THR A 22 2.38 6.98 2.18
N VAL A 23 1.18 6.50 1.86
CA VAL A 23 0.95 5.10 1.46
C VAL A 23 1.61 4.77 0.12
N GLU A 24 1.47 5.64 -0.89
CA GLU A 24 2.10 5.47 -2.20
C GLU A 24 3.63 5.40 -2.09
N ARG A 25 4.23 6.25 -1.25
CA ARG A 25 5.65 6.22 -0.95
C ARG A 25 6.05 4.91 -0.27
N MET A 26 5.28 4.44 0.71
CA MET A 26 5.56 3.16 1.38
C MET A 26 5.55 1.97 0.42
N ILE A 27 4.58 1.92 -0.51
CA ILE A 27 4.50 0.89 -1.55
C ILE A 27 5.69 0.97 -2.50
N THR A 28 6.16 2.18 -2.83
CA THR A 28 7.33 2.35 -3.71
C THR A 28 8.64 2.03 -3.00
N GLU A 29 8.73 2.33 -1.70
CA GLU A 29 9.91 2.14 -0.85
C GLU A 29 9.99 0.74 -0.20
N GLU A 30 9.21 -0.25 -0.67
CA GLU A 30 8.99 -1.67 -0.26
C GLU A 30 10.20 -2.45 0.35
N HIS A 31 11.43 -1.92 0.31
CA HIS A 31 12.64 -2.50 0.88
C HIS A 31 12.92 -2.17 2.35
N ARG A 32 12.18 -1.26 2.99
CA ARG A 32 12.39 -0.98 4.43
C ARG A 32 11.31 -1.67 5.25
N ASN A 33 11.75 -2.65 6.02
CA ASN A 33 11.01 -3.45 7.00
C ASN A 33 10.43 -2.60 8.16
N GLN A 34 9.72 -1.51 7.82
CA GLN A 34 9.08 -0.63 8.79
C GLN A 34 7.73 -1.22 9.16
N GLU A 35 7.50 -1.43 10.46
CA GLU A 35 6.18 -1.75 10.98
C GLU A 35 5.23 -0.60 10.61
N LEU A 36 4.24 -0.92 9.78
CA LEU A 36 3.22 0.04 9.39
C LEU A 36 2.34 0.34 10.62
N PRO A 37 2.14 1.61 10.99
CA PRO A 37 1.12 1.94 11.96
C PRO A 37 -0.25 1.46 11.45
N ALA A 38 -1.09 0.97 12.35
CA ALA A 38 -2.44 0.55 12.00
C ALA A 38 -3.19 1.74 11.36
N ALA A 39 -3.67 1.55 10.13
CA ALA A 39 -4.41 2.59 9.42
C ALA A 39 -5.68 2.93 10.22
N THR A 40 -5.83 4.21 10.58
CA THR A 40 -7.06 4.70 11.19
C THR A 40 -8.09 4.92 10.07
N PRO A 41 -9.28 4.30 10.12
CA PRO A 41 -10.30 4.49 9.10
C PRO A 41 -10.68 5.97 8.99
N TRP A 42 -10.56 6.55 7.80
CA TRP A 42 -10.95 7.94 7.58
C TRP A 42 -12.45 8.10 7.76
N ALA A 43 -12.85 9.05 8.60
CA ALA A 43 -14.23 9.46 8.79
C ALA A 43 -14.33 10.96 8.50
N PRO A 44 -15.36 11.42 7.78
CA PRO A 44 -15.52 12.85 7.51
C PRO A 44 -15.70 13.62 8.83
N PRO A 45 -14.93 14.69 9.08
CA PRO A 45 -15.14 15.60 10.19
C PRO A 45 -16.61 16.02 10.36
N PRO A 46 -17.13 16.11 11.61
CA PRO A 46 -18.49 16.55 11.86
C PRO A 46 -18.67 18.00 11.38
N GLY A 47 -19.82 18.29 10.76
CA GLY A 47 -20.11 19.62 10.21
C GLY A 47 -19.61 19.85 8.78
N LEU A 48 -18.99 18.84 8.15
CA LEU A 48 -18.85 18.82 6.69
C LEU A 48 -20.24 18.63 6.06
N GLY A 49 -20.86 19.74 5.65
CA GLY A 49 -21.98 19.71 4.71
C GLY A 49 -21.59 19.09 3.33
N PRO A 50 -22.48 19.07 2.33
CA PRO A 50 -22.18 18.55 0.98
C PRO A 50 -20.86 19.04 0.34
N ILE A 51 -20.19 18.22 -0.46
CA ILE A 51 -18.94 18.68 -1.09
C ILE A 51 -19.20 19.86 -2.06
N PRO A 52 -18.43 20.96 -2.00
CA PRO A 52 -18.46 22.02 -2.99
C PRO A 52 -18.14 21.49 -4.40
N LEU A 53 -18.88 21.95 -5.41
CA LEU A 53 -18.77 21.41 -6.78
C LEU A 53 -17.39 21.64 -7.41
N ASP A 54 -16.68 22.69 -7.01
CA ASP A 54 -15.30 22.99 -7.41
C ASP A 54 -14.28 22.00 -6.84
N LEU A 55 -14.56 21.41 -5.68
CA LEU A 55 -13.69 20.43 -5.01
C LEU A 55 -13.97 18.99 -5.44
N ARG A 56 -15.09 18.74 -6.12
CA ARG A 56 -15.46 17.40 -6.58
C ARG A 56 -14.40 16.74 -7.48
N PRO A 57 -13.84 17.42 -8.50
CA PRO A 57 -12.78 16.81 -9.33
C PRO A 57 -11.54 16.42 -8.52
N ARG A 58 -11.22 17.20 -7.47
CA ARG A 58 -10.09 16.93 -6.57
C ARG A 58 -10.37 15.68 -5.72
N ALA A 59 -11.56 15.58 -5.14
CA ALA A 59 -11.96 14.41 -4.36
C ALA A 59 -11.98 13.13 -5.22
N ASP A 60 -12.48 13.21 -6.46
CA ASP A 60 -12.48 12.08 -7.39
C ASP A 60 -11.05 11.64 -7.75
N CYS A 61 -10.11 12.59 -7.91
CA CYS A 61 -8.70 12.30 -8.15
C CYS A 61 -8.06 11.57 -6.96
N ILE A 62 -8.30 12.03 -5.73
CA ILE A 62 -7.80 11.39 -4.50
C ILE A 62 -8.37 9.98 -4.37
N LEU A 63 -9.67 9.80 -4.62
CA LEU A 63 -10.32 8.49 -4.58
C LEU A 63 -9.72 7.51 -5.61
N ALA A 64 -9.46 7.98 -6.83
CA ALA A 64 -8.82 7.16 -7.85
C ALA A 64 -7.43 6.67 -7.40
N ARG A 65 -6.61 7.57 -6.82
CA ARG A 65 -5.30 7.24 -6.26
C ARG A 65 -5.39 6.24 -5.11
N GLN A 66 -6.36 6.40 -4.21
CA GLN A 66 -6.62 5.43 -3.14
C GLN A 66 -6.92 4.03 -3.66
N LEU A 67 -7.74 3.93 -4.71
CA LEU A 67 -8.08 2.64 -5.33
C LEU A 67 -6.90 1.99 -6.03
N GLU A 68 -6.00 2.78 -6.64
CA GLU A 68 -4.75 2.27 -7.22
C GLU A 68 -3.78 1.81 -6.12
N ALA A 69 -3.59 2.60 -5.07
CA ALA A 69 -2.75 2.25 -3.92
C ALA A 69 -3.25 0.98 -3.22
N ALA A 70 -4.55 0.84 -3.01
CA ALA A 70 -5.15 -0.37 -2.43
C ALA A 70 -4.91 -1.60 -3.31
N ARG A 71 -4.99 -1.46 -4.64
CA ARG A 71 -4.67 -2.54 -5.59
C ARG A 71 -3.19 -2.91 -5.54
N ALA A 72 -2.30 -1.93 -5.54
CA ALA A 72 -0.85 -2.15 -5.45
C ALA A 72 -0.47 -2.85 -4.14
N ALA A 73 -1.03 -2.41 -3.01
CA ALA A 73 -0.83 -3.04 -1.71
C ALA A 73 -1.31 -4.52 -1.69
N ALA A 74 -2.48 -4.81 -2.27
CA ALA A 74 -2.97 -6.18 -2.37
C ALA A 74 -2.06 -7.09 -3.23
N MET A 75 -1.51 -6.53 -4.32
CA MET A 75 -0.52 -7.22 -5.16
C MET A 75 0.78 -7.49 -4.41
N ALA A 76 1.30 -6.51 -3.67
CA ALA A 76 2.50 -6.63 -2.84
C ALA A 76 2.34 -7.72 -1.76
N ILE A 77 1.23 -7.71 -1.01
CA ILE A 77 0.91 -8.75 -0.02
C ILE A 77 0.89 -10.14 -0.66
N THR A 78 0.31 -10.27 -1.86
CA THR A 78 0.24 -11.56 -2.57
C THR A 78 1.62 -12.03 -3.02
N ALA A 79 2.47 -11.13 -3.51
CA ALA A 79 3.84 -11.43 -3.91
C ALA A 79 4.70 -11.85 -2.71
N ASN A 80 4.62 -11.13 -1.59
CA ASN A 80 5.33 -11.42 -0.35
C ASN A 80 4.94 -12.81 0.22
N ARG A 81 3.64 -13.16 0.20
CA ARG A 81 3.18 -14.50 0.59
C ARG A 81 3.77 -15.62 -0.27
N ARG A 82 3.91 -15.40 -1.60
CA ARG A 82 4.54 -16.38 -2.50
C ARG A 82 6.03 -16.53 -2.22
N GLN A 83 6.73 -15.42 -1.94
CA GLN A 83 8.15 -15.44 -1.55
C GLN A 83 8.36 -16.16 -0.22
N THR A 84 7.53 -15.88 0.79
CA THR A 84 7.56 -16.58 2.08
C THR A 84 7.31 -18.08 1.92
N ALA A 85 6.33 -18.47 1.09
CA ALA A 85 6.07 -19.87 0.79
C ALA A 85 7.22 -20.55 0.04
N PHE A 86 7.92 -19.84 -0.85
CA PHE A 86 9.10 -20.35 -1.53
C PHE A 86 10.29 -20.48 -0.57
N ALA A 87 10.57 -19.47 0.25
CA ALA A 87 11.61 -19.49 1.27
C ALA A 87 11.41 -20.65 2.26
N ALA A 88 10.18 -20.86 2.75
CA ALA A 88 9.84 -21.98 3.62
C ALA A 88 10.08 -23.35 2.95
N ARG A 89 9.82 -23.47 1.63
CA ARG A 89 10.12 -24.71 0.87
C ARG A 89 11.61 -24.93 0.67
N VAL A 90 12.39 -23.87 0.47
CA VAL A 90 13.85 -23.94 0.38
C VAL A 90 14.45 -24.33 1.74
N GLU A 91 13.99 -23.75 2.85
CA GLU A 91 14.42 -24.10 4.21
C GLU A 91 14.09 -25.55 4.59
N VAL A 92 12.91 -26.06 4.22
CA VAL A 92 12.56 -27.47 4.44
C VAL A 92 13.35 -28.41 3.49
N GLY A 93 13.71 -27.94 2.29
CA GLY A 93 14.52 -28.68 1.32
C GLY A 93 16.03 -28.76 1.63
N THR A 94 16.54 -27.97 2.59
CA THR A 94 17.96 -27.97 2.98
C THR A 94 18.28 -28.88 4.19
N ALA A 95 17.30 -29.62 4.72
CA ALA A 95 17.55 -30.71 5.67
C ALA A 95 18.08 -31.97 4.93
N GLY A 96 19.21 -31.82 4.25
CA GLY A 96 19.77 -32.87 3.40
C GLY A 96 20.66 -32.25 2.34
N LYS A 97 21.84 -31.79 2.77
CA LYS A 97 22.93 -31.35 1.89
C LYS A 97 23.31 -32.51 0.96
N GLY A 98 22.60 -32.65 -0.16
CA GLY A 98 23.00 -33.50 -1.28
C GLY A 98 24.31 -32.92 -1.80
N VAL A 99 25.41 -33.57 -1.44
CA VAL A 99 26.73 -33.22 -1.97
C VAL A 99 26.64 -33.29 -3.49
N PRO A 100 27.05 -32.25 -4.23
CA PRO A 100 27.00 -32.30 -5.68
C PRO A 100 27.96 -33.39 -6.17
N THR A 101 27.42 -34.50 -6.68
CA THR A 101 28.20 -35.59 -7.27
C THR A 101 28.35 -35.31 -8.76
N TYR A 102 29.57 -35.01 -9.19
CA TYR A 102 29.91 -34.90 -10.60
C TYR A 102 30.06 -36.31 -11.18
N ILE A 103 29.25 -36.66 -12.18
CA ILE A 103 29.41 -37.89 -12.95
C ILE A 103 30.17 -37.53 -14.22
N ASP A 104 31.41 -38.00 -14.32
CA ASP A 104 32.21 -37.91 -15.54
C ASP A 104 31.72 -39.01 -16.50
N CYS A 105 31.04 -38.60 -17.56
CA CYS A 105 30.69 -39.48 -18.66
C CYS A 105 31.82 -39.46 -19.68
N ALA A 106 32.81 -40.35 -19.50
CA ALA A 106 33.74 -40.68 -20.56
C ALA A 106 33.04 -41.59 -21.58
N ILE A 107 33.01 -41.16 -22.83
CA ILE A 107 32.59 -41.92 -24.03
C ILE A 107 33.75 -42.66 -24.65
#